data_AF-L2FZ66-F1
#
_entry.id   AF-L2FZ66-F1
#
_cell.length_a   1.000
_cell.length_b   1.000
_cell.length_c   1.000
_cell.angle_alpha   90.00
_cell.angle_beta   90.00
_cell.angle_gamma   90.00
#
_symmetry.space_group_name_H-M   'P 1'
#
loop_
_entity.id
_entity.type
_entity.pdbx_description
1 polymer ?
#
loop_
_entity_poly.entity_id
_entity_poly.type
_entity_poly.pdbx_seq_one_letter_code
_entity_poly.pdbx_strand_id
1 'polypeptide(L)'
;MCSLRRLPVTSAAETLQSAIAGGHLDGDHDSRAICGFGLDSSDIGFRPELFTDMYLEGEKRGVRRTAHGGEESDPTYIFVLLKVCPLSNVCLQVVDDVAQLSIKRFLDEGFRFSINSDDPAKFGGYILNNCGAVQEVFGISVGQWRIIAENSIQGSWMGEKRMSELMSAVAQVVEKHKQ
;
A
#
# COMPACT_ATOMS: atom_id res chain seq x y z
N MET A 1 -5.93 9.34 -5.09
CA MET A 1 -7.36 9.25 -5.46
C MET A 1 -7.67 7.82 -5.85
N CYS A 2 -8.72 7.21 -5.29
CA CYS A 2 -9.06 5.82 -5.60
C CYS A 2 -10.38 5.75 -6.37
N SER A 3 -10.46 4.86 -7.37
CA SER A 3 -11.72 4.48 -7.99
C SER A 3 -12.31 3.26 -7.30
N LEU A 4 -13.62 3.26 -7.13
CA LEU A 4 -14.36 2.16 -6.53
C LEU A 4 -14.79 1.19 -7.64
N ARG A 5 -14.21 -0.01 -7.66
CA ARG A 5 -14.44 -1.04 -8.69
C ARG A 5 -15.89 -1.45 -8.85
N ARG A 6 -16.64 -1.46 -7.73
CA ARG A 6 -18.06 -1.82 -7.73
C ARG A 6 -18.96 -0.80 -8.45
N LEU A 7 -18.48 0.41 -8.71
CA LEU A 7 -19.22 1.44 -9.43
C LEU A 7 -18.93 1.38 -10.94
N PRO A 8 -19.84 1.90 -11.78
CA PRO A 8 -19.58 2.01 -13.21
C PRO A 8 -18.28 2.78 -13.52
N VAL A 9 -17.57 2.37 -14.57
CA VAL A 9 -16.33 3.04 -15.02
C VAL A 9 -16.55 4.53 -15.31
N THR A 10 -17.77 4.92 -15.71
CA THR A 10 -18.15 6.33 -15.90
C THR A 10 -17.99 7.16 -14.62
N SER A 11 -18.28 6.60 -13.44
CA SER A 11 -18.08 7.30 -12.17
C SER A 11 -16.59 7.56 -11.89
N ALA A 12 -15.72 6.62 -12.25
CA ALA A 12 -14.27 6.82 -12.18
C ALA A 12 -13.82 7.92 -13.15
N ALA A 13 -14.34 7.90 -14.38
CA ALA A 13 -14.03 8.91 -15.39
C ALA A 13 -14.50 10.32 -14.95
N GLU A 14 -15.71 10.46 -14.42
CA GLU A 14 -16.25 11.72 -13.89
C GLU A 14 -15.37 12.26 -12.75
N THR A 15 -14.99 11.39 -11.80
CA THR A 15 -14.10 11.77 -10.69
C THR A 15 -12.74 12.27 -11.21
N LEU A 16 -12.17 11.57 -12.19
CA LEU A 16 -10.92 11.99 -12.84
C LEU A 16 -11.07 13.34 -13.55
N GLN A 17 -12.16 13.56 -14.28
CA GLN A 17 -12.40 14.84 -14.95
C GLN A 17 -12.57 15.98 -13.95
N SER A 18 -13.25 15.75 -12.82
CA SER A 18 -13.32 16.75 -11.75
C SER A 18 -11.94 17.04 -11.15
N ALA A 19 -11.10 16.02 -10.95
CA ALA A 19 -9.74 16.20 -10.46
C ALA A 19 -8.86 17.01 -11.42
N ILE A 20 -9.02 16.78 -12.73
CA ILE A 20 -8.35 17.54 -13.79
C ILE A 20 -8.85 18.99 -13.82
N ALA A 21 -10.16 19.19 -13.87
CA ALA A 21 -10.76 20.52 -13.96
C ALA A 21 -10.46 21.39 -12.72
N GLY A 22 -10.31 20.78 -11.54
CA GLY A 22 -9.88 21.44 -10.32
C GLY A 22 -8.37 21.69 -10.19
N GLY A 23 -7.57 21.29 -11.19
CA GLY A 23 -6.11 21.44 -11.16
C GLY A 23 -5.41 20.59 -10.09
N HIS A 24 -6.09 19.58 -9.54
CA HIS A 24 -5.55 18.77 -8.43
C HIS A 24 -4.40 17.83 -8.85
N LEU A 25 -4.22 17.66 -10.16
CA LEU A 25 -3.17 16.86 -10.79
C LEU A 25 -2.05 17.72 -11.37
N ASP A 26 -2.18 19.04 -11.31
CA ASP A 26 -1.21 19.98 -11.87
C ASP A 26 -0.01 20.15 -10.94
N GLY A 27 1.12 20.58 -11.51
CA GLY A 27 2.38 20.72 -10.79
C GLY A 27 3.26 19.48 -10.88
N ASP A 28 4.37 19.49 -10.15
CA ASP A 28 5.26 18.34 -10.04
C ASP A 28 4.82 17.39 -8.92
N HIS A 29 5.63 16.38 -8.64
CA HIS A 29 5.33 15.37 -7.61
C HIS A 29 5.13 15.97 -6.21
N ASP A 30 5.88 17.02 -5.86
CA ASP A 30 5.92 17.57 -4.51
C ASP A 30 4.91 18.71 -4.30
N SER A 31 4.44 19.32 -5.38
CA SER A 31 3.48 20.43 -5.34
C SER A 31 2.04 20.02 -5.65
N ARG A 32 1.81 18.89 -6.34
CA ARG A 32 0.45 18.45 -6.70
C ARG A 32 -0.34 17.94 -5.50
N ALA A 33 -1.65 18.19 -5.50
CA ALA A 33 -2.54 17.72 -4.44
C ALA A 33 -2.80 16.20 -4.51
N ILE A 34 -2.88 15.64 -5.71
CA ILE A 34 -3.09 14.20 -5.94
C ILE A 34 -1.83 13.60 -6.56
N CYS A 35 -1.06 12.86 -5.76
CA CYS A 35 0.20 12.23 -6.20
C CYS A 35 0.02 10.86 -6.88
N GLY A 36 -1.17 10.25 -6.78
CA GLY A 36 -1.40 8.94 -7.37
C GLY A 36 -2.83 8.47 -7.46
N PHE A 37 -3.02 7.45 -8.30
CA PHE A 37 -4.27 6.74 -8.53
C PHE A 37 -4.25 5.35 -7.90
N GLY A 38 -5.37 5.01 -7.29
CA GLY A 38 -5.66 3.71 -6.69
C GLY A 38 -6.91 3.10 -7.31
N LEU A 39 -7.03 1.79 -7.17
CA LEU A 39 -8.25 1.06 -7.53
C LEU A 39 -8.60 0.12 -6.38
N ASP A 40 -9.81 0.26 -5.85
CA ASP A 40 -10.24 -0.24 -4.54
C ASP A 40 -11.66 -0.80 -4.61
N SER A 41 -12.19 -1.33 -3.51
CA SER A 41 -13.44 -2.10 -3.40
C SER A 41 -13.31 -3.52 -3.96
N SER A 42 -14.44 -4.23 -4.06
CA SER A 42 -14.50 -5.67 -4.34
C SER A 42 -13.68 -6.09 -5.55
N ASP A 43 -12.86 -7.12 -5.36
CA ASP A 43 -11.96 -7.66 -6.37
C ASP A 43 -12.70 -8.69 -7.24
N ILE A 44 -13.58 -9.51 -6.65
CA ILE A 44 -14.35 -10.51 -7.38
C ILE A 44 -15.42 -9.85 -8.26
N GLY A 45 -15.41 -10.22 -9.55
CA GLY A 45 -16.39 -9.76 -10.54
C GLY A 45 -16.06 -8.40 -11.17
N PHE A 46 -15.06 -7.68 -10.68
CA PHE A 46 -14.68 -6.35 -11.17
C PHE A 46 -13.26 -6.31 -11.69
N ARG A 47 -13.12 -6.69 -12.97
CA ARG A 47 -11.84 -6.80 -13.65
C ARG A 47 -11.08 -5.47 -13.70
N PRO A 48 -9.78 -5.44 -13.33
CA PRO A 48 -8.99 -4.19 -13.31
C PRO A 48 -8.77 -3.61 -14.72
N GLU A 49 -8.83 -4.44 -15.78
CA GLU A 49 -8.70 -3.98 -17.18
C GLU A 49 -9.80 -2.99 -17.60
N LEU A 50 -10.93 -2.95 -16.89
CA LEU A 50 -11.99 -1.98 -17.17
C LEU A 50 -11.57 -0.53 -16.84
N PHE A 51 -10.50 -0.36 -16.05
CA PHE A 51 -10.02 0.94 -15.59
C PHE A 51 -8.71 1.37 -16.28
N THR A 52 -8.28 0.66 -17.34
CA THR A 52 -7.01 0.92 -18.04
C THR A 52 -6.87 2.37 -18.49
N ASP A 53 -7.91 2.98 -19.04
CA ASP A 53 -7.86 4.36 -19.54
C ASP A 53 -7.48 5.37 -18.45
N MET A 54 -7.97 5.17 -17.22
CA MET A 54 -7.61 6.02 -16.08
C MET A 54 -6.12 5.87 -15.73
N TYR A 55 -5.61 4.63 -15.74
CA TYR A 55 -4.20 4.38 -15.44
C TYR A 55 -3.28 4.92 -16.54
N LEU A 56 -3.71 4.86 -17.80
CA LEU A 56 -2.99 5.48 -18.93
C LEU A 56 -3.00 7.00 -18.84
N GLU A 57 -4.11 7.62 -18.42
CA GLU A 57 -4.16 9.07 -18.21
C GLU A 57 -3.27 9.50 -17.03
N GLY A 58 -3.26 8.73 -15.95
CA GLY A 58 -2.33 8.95 -14.84
C GLY A 58 -0.87 8.91 -15.30
N GLU A 59 -0.52 7.93 -16.14
CA GLU A 59 0.82 7.82 -16.71
C GLU A 59 1.23 9.05 -17.51
N LYS A 60 0.37 9.51 -18.42
CA LYS A 60 0.63 10.71 -19.24
C LYS A 60 0.92 11.94 -18.40
N ARG A 61 0.34 12.02 -17.20
CA ARG A 61 0.48 13.14 -16.25
C ARG A 61 1.59 12.94 -15.21
N GLY A 62 2.36 11.85 -15.31
CA GLY A 62 3.39 11.49 -14.33
C GLY A 62 2.85 11.12 -12.94
N VAL A 63 1.58 10.71 -12.86
CA VAL A 63 0.90 10.32 -11.62
C VAL A 63 1.22 8.85 -11.31
N ARG A 64 1.54 8.57 -10.04
CA ARG A 64 1.85 7.20 -9.58
C ARG A 64 0.59 6.34 -9.49
N ARG A 65 0.74 5.02 -9.48
CA ARG A 65 -0.37 4.06 -9.60
C ARG A 65 -0.21 2.90 -8.62
N THR A 66 -1.30 2.53 -7.95
CA THR A 66 -1.42 1.37 -7.04
C THR A 66 -2.78 0.73 -7.24
N ALA A 67 -3.00 -0.49 -6.77
CA ALA A 67 -4.30 -1.16 -6.84
C ALA A 67 -4.40 -2.18 -5.71
N HIS A 68 -5.61 -2.40 -5.19
CA HIS A 68 -5.94 -3.64 -4.51
C HIS A 68 -5.80 -4.81 -5.49
N GLY A 69 -5.52 -6.00 -4.98
CA GLY A 69 -5.37 -7.17 -5.83
C GLY A 69 -4.85 -8.32 -5.00
N GLY A 70 -5.37 -9.52 -5.29
CA GLY A 70 -5.02 -10.70 -4.50
C GLY A 70 -5.67 -10.72 -3.11
N GLU A 71 -6.62 -9.83 -2.84
CA GLU A 71 -7.37 -9.80 -1.58
C GLU A 71 -8.50 -10.84 -1.61
N GLU A 72 -9.29 -10.83 -2.69
CA GLU A 72 -10.30 -11.85 -2.99
C GLU A 72 -9.98 -12.64 -4.28
N SER A 73 -9.07 -12.11 -5.10
CA SER A 73 -8.75 -12.62 -6.44
C SER A 73 -7.38 -13.34 -6.50
N ASP A 74 -7.02 -13.85 -7.67
CA ASP A 74 -5.73 -14.54 -7.90
C ASP A 74 -4.54 -13.55 -7.73
N PRO A 75 -3.55 -13.80 -6.84
CA PRO A 75 -2.43 -12.89 -6.62
C PRO A 75 -1.30 -13.01 -7.67
N THR A 76 -1.36 -13.95 -8.63
CA THR A 76 -0.26 -14.28 -9.56
C THR A 76 0.19 -13.12 -10.45
N TYR A 77 -0.62 -12.07 -10.62
CA TYR A 77 -0.29 -10.90 -11.42
C TYR A 77 0.39 -9.77 -10.62
N ILE A 78 0.71 -9.98 -9.34
CA ILE A 78 1.31 -8.97 -8.47
C ILE A 78 2.83 -9.18 -8.39
N PHE A 79 3.59 -8.23 -8.94
CA PHE A 79 5.06 -8.25 -8.98
C PHE A 79 5.70 -6.98 -8.40
N VAL A 80 4.92 -6.19 -7.64
CA VAL A 80 5.32 -4.90 -7.05
C VAL A 80 5.39 -5.00 -5.52
N LEU A 81 5.77 -3.90 -4.84
CA LEU A 81 5.73 -3.83 -3.37
C LEU A 81 4.33 -4.20 -2.86
N LEU A 82 4.24 -5.21 -2.00
CA LEU A 82 2.99 -5.62 -1.37
C LEU A 82 2.69 -4.75 -0.13
N LYS A 83 1.44 -4.31 -0.01
CA LYS A 83 0.94 -3.64 1.20
C LYS A 83 0.12 -4.66 1.98
N VAL A 84 0.61 -5.08 3.14
CA VAL A 84 -0.03 -6.11 3.96
C VAL A 84 -0.77 -5.44 5.11
N CYS A 85 -2.04 -5.80 5.30
CA CYS A 85 -2.91 -5.24 6.34
C CYS A 85 -3.37 -6.33 7.33
N PRO A 86 -2.52 -6.74 8.30
CA PRO A 86 -2.75 -7.96 9.09
C PRO A 86 -4.13 -8.07 9.74
N LEU A 87 -4.58 -7.02 10.43
CA LEU A 87 -5.88 -7.05 11.12
C LEU A 87 -7.07 -6.95 10.17
N SER A 88 -6.90 -6.26 9.03
CA SER A 88 -7.91 -6.22 7.98
C SER A 88 -8.12 -7.61 7.38
N ASN A 89 -7.04 -8.29 6.98
CA ASN A 89 -7.11 -9.64 6.39
C ASN A 89 -7.80 -10.66 7.31
N VAL A 90 -7.60 -10.57 8.63
CA VAL A 90 -8.32 -11.43 9.60
C VAL A 90 -9.79 -11.04 9.69
N CYS A 91 -10.09 -9.74 9.84
CA CYS A 91 -11.47 -9.27 9.99
C CYS A 91 -12.33 -9.54 8.75
N LEU A 92 -11.73 -9.44 7.56
CA LEU A 92 -12.34 -9.74 6.27
C LEU A 92 -12.36 -11.23 5.93
N GLN A 93 -11.82 -12.09 6.81
CA GLN A 93 -11.75 -13.53 6.63
C GLN A 93 -10.97 -13.96 5.37
N VAL A 94 -10.02 -13.13 4.93
CA VAL A 94 -9.01 -13.51 3.92
C VAL A 94 -8.08 -14.58 4.50
N VAL A 95 -7.79 -14.46 5.79
CA VAL A 95 -7.13 -15.48 6.62
C VAL A 95 -7.87 -15.61 7.95
N ASP A 96 -7.78 -16.76 8.60
CA ASP A 96 -8.42 -16.98 9.90
C ASP A 96 -7.61 -16.35 11.05
N ASP A 97 -6.28 -16.28 10.89
CA ASP A 97 -5.35 -15.83 11.92
C ASP A 97 -4.12 -15.15 11.29
N VAL A 98 -3.52 -14.20 12.01
CA VAL A 98 -2.31 -13.49 11.58
C VAL A 98 -1.16 -14.46 11.27
N ALA A 99 -1.09 -15.62 11.93
CA ALA A 99 -0.10 -16.66 11.70
C ALA A 99 -0.18 -17.30 10.30
N GLN A 100 -1.32 -17.20 9.62
CA GLN A 100 -1.47 -17.68 8.24
C GLN A 100 -0.88 -16.72 7.19
N LEU A 101 -0.47 -15.51 7.59
CA LEU A 101 0.18 -14.56 6.69
C LEU A 101 1.58 -15.05 6.30
N SER A 102 1.98 -14.76 5.06
CA SER A 102 3.28 -15.17 4.51
C SER A 102 4.47 -14.28 4.94
N ILE A 103 4.41 -13.66 6.13
CA ILE A 103 5.41 -12.66 6.58
C ILE A 103 6.84 -13.24 6.59
N LYS A 104 7.04 -14.41 7.20
CA LYS A 104 8.37 -15.04 7.24
C LYS A 104 8.86 -15.41 5.86
N ARG A 105 7.99 -16.02 5.03
CA ARG A 105 8.32 -16.36 3.66
C ARG A 105 8.72 -15.13 2.84
N PHE A 106 8.00 -14.02 2.96
CA PHE A 106 8.35 -12.78 2.27
C PHE A 106 9.75 -12.27 2.68
N LEU A 107 10.07 -12.32 3.98
CA LEU A 107 11.39 -11.95 4.47
C LEU A 107 12.48 -12.90 3.97
N ASP A 108 12.25 -14.21 4.00
CA ASP A 108 13.22 -15.24 3.61
C ASP A 108 13.50 -15.24 2.09
N GLU A 109 12.48 -14.99 1.28
CA GLU A 109 12.58 -14.91 -0.18
C GLU A 109 12.97 -13.50 -0.68
N GLY A 110 13.14 -12.53 0.22
CA GLY A 110 13.51 -11.16 -0.12
C GLY A 110 12.41 -10.35 -0.84
N PHE A 111 11.15 -10.78 -0.72
CA PHE A 111 10.01 -10.01 -1.22
C PHE A 111 9.86 -8.72 -0.43
N ARG A 112 9.71 -7.63 -1.16
CA ARG A 112 9.48 -6.32 -0.55
C ARG A 112 8.00 -6.17 -0.20
N PHE A 113 7.73 -5.87 1.06
CA PHE A 113 6.40 -5.55 1.55
C PHE A 113 6.45 -4.48 2.66
N SER A 114 5.32 -3.84 2.92
CA SER A 114 5.07 -2.95 4.06
C SER A 114 3.89 -3.45 4.90
N ILE A 115 3.86 -3.06 6.19
CA ILE A 115 2.71 -3.26 7.06
C ILE A 115 1.85 -1.99 7.06
N ASN A 116 0.55 -2.15 6.93
CA ASN A 116 -0.44 -1.08 6.87
C ASN A 116 -1.67 -1.42 7.73
N SER A 117 -2.50 -0.43 8.03
CA SER A 117 -3.69 -0.60 8.90
C SER A 117 -5.00 -0.76 8.14
N ASP A 118 -5.00 -0.46 6.84
CA ASP A 118 -6.21 -0.32 6.04
C ASP A 118 -7.18 0.73 6.64
N ASP A 119 -8.35 0.32 7.12
CA ASP A 119 -9.32 1.15 7.86
C ASP A 119 -9.21 0.95 9.40
N PRO A 120 -8.32 1.66 10.13
CA PRO A 120 -8.12 1.45 11.57
C PRO A 120 -9.40 1.55 12.41
N ALA A 121 -10.30 2.46 12.05
CA ALA A 121 -11.56 2.68 12.78
C ALA A 121 -12.55 1.51 12.58
N LYS A 122 -12.47 0.80 11.45
CA LYS A 122 -13.32 -0.34 11.12
C LYS A 122 -12.76 -1.63 11.70
N PHE A 123 -11.45 -1.84 11.56
CA PHE A 123 -10.78 -3.09 11.92
C PHE A 123 -10.17 -3.10 13.32
N GLY A 124 -10.29 -1.99 14.07
CA GLY A 124 -9.96 -1.94 15.49
C GLY A 124 -8.46 -1.90 15.80
N GLY A 125 -7.62 -1.42 14.89
CA GLY A 125 -6.18 -1.34 15.11
C GLY A 125 -5.45 -0.35 14.21
N TYR A 126 -4.70 0.56 14.82
CA TYR A 126 -3.80 1.46 14.12
C TYR A 126 -2.52 0.74 13.69
N ILE A 127 -1.62 1.47 13.03
CA ILE A 127 -0.37 0.89 12.50
C ILE A 127 0.44 0.16 13.57
N LEU A 128 0.52 0.69 14.80
CA LEU A 128 1.26 0.05 15.89
C LEU A 128 0.62 -1.28 16.31
N ASN A 129 -0.71 -1.39 16.31
CA ASN A 129 -1.40 -2.63 16.62
C ASN A 129 -1.12 -3.71 15.57
N ASN A 130 -1.09 -3.33 14.29
CA ASN A 130 -0.75 -4.26 13.21
C ASN A 130 0.70 -4.75 13.32
N CYS A 131 1.65 -3.84 13.60
CA CYS A 131 3.03 -4.22 13.85
C CYS A 131 3.17 -5.10 15.10
N GLY A 132 2.42 -4.81 16.17
CA GLY A 132 2.38 -5.61 17.39
C GLY A 132 1.90 -7.03 17.14
N ALA A 133 0.78 -7.20 16.43
CA ALA A 133 0.24 -8.52 16.06
C ALA A 133 1.26 -9.34 15.24
N VAL A 134 1.94 -8.70 14.29
CA VAL A 134 3.02 -9.34 13.52
C VAL A 134 4.20 -9.73 14.42
N GLN A 135 4.60 -8.85 15.35
CA GLN A 135 5.69 -9.13 16.29
C GLN A 135 5.37 -10.32 17.20
N GLU A 136 4.17 -10.34 17.78
CA GLU A 136 3.73 -11.37 18.73
C GLU A 136 3.71 -12.76 18.09
N VAL A 137 3.26 -12.84 16.84
CA VAL A 137 3.13 -14.11 16.11
C VAL A 137 4.45 -14.59 15.52
N PHE A 138 5.21 -13.68 14.90
CA PHE A 138 6.35 -14.07 14.07
C PHE A 138 7.71 -13.82 14.74
N GLY A 139 7.77 -13.11 15.87
CA GLY A 139 9.03 -12.84 16.57
C GLY A 139 10.07 -12.18 15.64
N ILE A 140 9.68 -11.09 14.98
CA ILE A 140 10.50 -10.41 13.98
C ILE A 140 11.70 -9.74 14.68
N SER A 141 12.91 -9.91 14.12
CA SER A 141 14.12 -9.29 14.67
C SER A 141 14.19 -7.80 14.34
N VAL A 142 15.01 -7.03 15.07
CA VAL A 142 15.27 -5.60 14.74
C VAL A 142 15.77 -5.44 13.31
N GLY A 143 16.63 -6.35 12.84
CA GLY A 143 17.12 -6.36 11.46
C GLY A 143 16.01 -6.61 10.43
N GLN A 144 15.06 -7.48 10.72
CA GLN A 144 13.91 -7.71 9.85
C GLN A 144 12.92 -6.53 9.88
N TRP A 145 12.68 -5.92 11.04
CA TRP A 145 11.87 -4.70 11.13
C TRP A 145 12.49 -3.53 10.37
N ARG A 146 13.81 -3.42 10.38
CA ARG A 146 14.53 -2.46 9.53
C ARG A 146 14.17 -2.66 8.06
N ILE A 147 14.24 -3.90 7.56
CA ILE A 147 13.91 -4.22 6.16
C ILE A 147 12.47 -3.79 5.84
N ILE A 148 11.50 -4.13 6.71
CA ILE A 148 10.08 -3.76 6.52
C ILE A 148 9.91 -2.23 6.49
N ALA A 149 10.56 -1.51 7.41
CA ALA A 149 10.49 -0.06 7.46
C ALA A 149 11.13 0.61 6.24
N GLU A 150 12.32 0.15 5.84
CA GLU A 150 13.02 0.64 4.64
C GLU A 150 12.21 0.38 3.37
N ASN A 151 11.60 -0.81 3.23
CA ASN A 151 10.69 -1.12 2.12
C ASN A 151 9.51 -0.15 2.06
N SER A 152 8.90 0.16 3.21
CA SER A 152 7.79 1.11 3.29
C SER A 152 8.20 2.53 2.87
N ILE A 153 9.42 2.95 3.21
CA ILE A 153 9.95 4.26 2.83
C ILE A 153 10.26 4.29 1.33
N GLN A 154 10.96 3.28 0.82
CA GLN A 154 11.37 3.19 -0.58
C GLN A 154 10.21 2.99 -1.55
N GLY A 155 9.15 2.27 -1.14
CA GLY A 155 7.96 2.09 -1.96
C GLY A 155 6.91 3.19 -1.79
N SER A 156 7.16 4.17 -0.93
CA SER A 156 6.31 5.36 -0.86
C SER A 156 6.50 6.25 -2.10
N TRP A 157 5.58 7.18 -2.28
CA TRP A 157 5.67 8.22 -3.32
C TRP A 157 6.07 9.53 -2.67
N MET A 158 7.19 9.55 -1.93
CA MET A 158 7.73 10.76 -1.32
C MET A 158 8.96 11.25 -2.09
N GLY A 159 9.24 12.56 -2.00
CA GLY A 159 10.46 13.15 -2.58
C GLY A 159 11.73 12.66 -1.88
N GLU A 160 12.86 12.72 -2.61
CA GLU A 160 14.15 12.17 -2.18
C GLU A 160 14.64 12.73 -0.85
N LYS A 161 14.42 14.04 -0.61
CA LYS A 161 14.79 14.69 0.65
C LYS A 161 14.09 14.02 1.83
N ARG A 162 12.77 13.83 1.75
CA ARG A 162 11.98 13.21 2.81
C ARG A 162 12.34 11.74 2.98
N MET A 163 12.62 11.05 1.88
CA MET A 163 13.10 9.66 1.90
C MET A 163 14.40 9.55 2.69
N SER A 164 15.39 10.39 2.37
CA SER A 164 16.69 10.40 3.07
C SER A 164 16.56 10.71 4.56
N GLU A 165 15.69 11.65 4.94
CA GLU A 165 15.41 11.96 6.35
C GLU A 165 14.89 10.74 7.10
N LEU A 166 13.90 10.03 6.53
CA LEU A 166 13.29 8.87 7.16
C LEU A 166 14.24 7.67 7.21
N MET A 167 15.02 7.44 6.15
CA MET A 167 16.03 6.37 6.14
C MET A 167 17.09 6.61 7.23
N SER A 168 17.51 7.86 7.44
CA SER A 168 18.42 8.22 8.53
C SER A 168 17.79 8.00 9.91
N ALA A 169 16.51 8.36 10.09
CA ALA A 169 15.79 8.13 11.33
C ALA A 169 15.68 6.63 11.66
N VAL A 170 15.39 5.78 10.66
CA VAL A 170 15.38 4.32 10.83
C VAL A 170 16.75 3.81 11.25
N ALA A 171 17.83 4.24 10.58
CA ALA A 171 19.19 3.82 10.92
C ALA A 171 19.55 4.17 12.38
N GLN A 172 19.18 5.35 12.86
CA GLN A 172 19.41 5.78 14.24
C GLN A 172 18.66 4.91 15.26
N VAL A 173 17.39 4.57 14.98
CA VAL A 173 16.59 3.70 15.84
C VAL A 173 17.19 2.29 15.87
N VAL A 174 17.58 1.75 14.72
CA VAL A 174 18.22 0.43 14.64
C VAL A 174 19.50 0.42 15.46
N GLU A 175 20.37 1.44 15.32
CA GLU A 175 21.61 1.54 16.10
C GLU A 175 21.35 1.55 17.60
N LYS A 176 20.38 2.36 18.05
CA LYS A 176 19.99 2.46 19.47
C LYS A 176 19.52 1.12 20.05
N HIS A 177 18.97 0.23 19.21
CA HIS A 177 18.38 -1.03 19.62
C HIS A 177 19.14 -2.25 19.10
N LYS A 178 20.40 -2.08 18.66
CA LYS A 178 21.32 -3.21 18.44
C LYS A 178 21.60 -3.86 19.79
N GLN A 179 21.08 -5.08 19.97
CA GLN A 179 21.52 -5.98 21.03
C GLN A 179 22.84 -6.64 20.60
#